data_AF-A0A933CXX7-F1
#
_entry.id   AF-A0A933CXX7-F1
#
_cell.length_a   1.000
_cell.length_b   1.000
_cell.length_c   1.000
_cell.angle_alpha   90.00
_cell.angle_beta   90.00
_cell.angle_gamma   90.00
#
_symmetry.space_group_name_H-M   'P 1'
#
loop_
_entity.id
_entity.type
_entity.pdbx_description
1 polymer ?
#
loop_
_entity_poly.entity_id
_entity_poly.type
_entity_poly.pdbx_seq_one_letter_code
_entity_poly.pdbx_strand_id
1 'polypeptide(L)'
;MRRLCLLISLVSEIQVHAQSKLLIPMDLAQTDHLKAYGIAYWALTKGLEIDWLLNFKGGSFMMDAYDIVATECRVRGVLFTQVTPAEAAQIYAEVQREDNNMDVVRLEKAPKVAVYVPPGFHPWDDAVTLALEFAEISYDKVWDDEVMADKLPEYDWLHLHHEDFTGQYGKFYA
;
A
#
# COMPACT_ATOMS: atom_id res chain seq x y z
N MET A 1 21.99 56.35 39.21
CA MET A 1 21.99 55.64 37.91
C MET A 1 22.00 54.14 38.18
N ARG A 2 20.86 53.46 38.06
CA ARG A 2 20.79 51.98 38.06
C ARG A 2 19.75 51.60 37.00
N ARG A 3 20.25 51.27 35.81
CA ARG A 3 19.43 50.73 34.71
C ARG A 3 19.24 49.24 34.99
N LEU A 4 18.03 48.86 35.39
CA LEU A 4 17.61 47.48 35.49
C LEU A 4 17.14 47.07 34.08
N CYS A 5 18.02 46.41 33.32
CA CYS A 5 17.65 45.81 32.03
C CYS A 5 16.90 44.50 32.30
N LEU A 6 15.57 44.53 32.23
CA LEU A 6 14.75 43.33 32.12
C LEU A 6 14.88 42.76 30.70
N LEU A 7 15.65 41.68 30.56
CA LEU A 7 15.64 40.81 29.39
C LEU A 7 14.43 39.88 29.50
N ILE A 8 13.37 40.19 28.75
CA ILE A 8 12.22 39.29 28.56
C ILE A 8 12.65 38.25 27.53
N SER A 9 12.89 37.01 27.96
CA SER A 9 13.07 35.88 27.05
C SER A 9 11.71 35.47 26.49
N LEU A 10 11.46 35.79 25.21
CA LEU A 10 10.29 35.33 24.47
C LEU A 10 10.52 33.85 24.12
N VAL A 11 10.11 32.94 25.00
CA VAL A 11 10.05 31.50 24.68
C VAL A 11 8.76 31.30 23.89
N SER A 12 8.87 31.29 22.56
CA SER A 12 7.79 30.87 21.68
C SER A 12 7.60 29.36 21.82
N GLU A 13 6.52 28.93 22.47
CA GLU A 13 6.10 27.53 22.55
C GLU A 13 5.81 27.03 21.13
N ILE A 14 6.72 26.23 20.57
CA ILE A 14 6.47 25.49 19.34
C ILE A 14 5.48 24.39 19.70
N GLN A 15 4.20 24.64 19.47
CA GLN A 15 3.17 23.61 19.61
C GLN A 15 3.29 22.62 18.45
N VAL A 16 3.97 21.50 18.70
CA VAL A 16 4.01 20.37 17.77
C VAL A 16 2.62 19.74 17.74
N HIS A 17 1.85 20.05 16.70
CA HIS A 17 0.56 19.42 16.47
C HIS A 17 0.79 18.08 15.79
N ALA A 18 0.21 17.01 16.36
CA ALA A 18 0.22 15.71 15.73
C ALA A 18 -0.56 15.77 14.41
N GLN A 19 0.01 15.19 13.35
CA GLN A 19 -0.59 15.20 12.02
C GLN A 19 -1.78 14.23 11.97
N SER A 20 -2.88 14.65 11.35
CA SER A 20 -4.00 13.75 11.04
C SER A 20 -3.53 12.61 10.14
N LYS A 21 -4.22 11.47 10.21
CA LYS A 21 -3.97 10.32 9.32
C LYS A 21 -5.06 10.22 8.27
N LEU A 22 -4.76 9.49 7.20
CA LEU A 22 -5.69 9.05 6.18
C LEU A 22 -5.83 7.53 6.32
N LEU A 23 -7.07 7.06 6.46
CA LEU A 23 -7.43 5.65 6.55
C LEU A 23 -8.18 5.23 5.29
N ILE A 24 -7.71 4.17 4.63
CA ILE A 24 -8.36 3.52 3.51
C ILE A 24 -8.95 2.21 4.04
N PRO A 25 -10.27 2.15 4.33
CA PRO A 25 -10.89 0.91 4.79
C PRO A 25 -10.89 -0.14 3.69
N MET A 26 -10.78 -1.42 4.05
CA MET A 26 -10.80 -2.54 3.10
C MET A 26 -11.96 -3.51 3.36
N ASP A 27 -12.89 -3.13 4.23
CA ASP A 27 -14.14 -3.84 4.48
C ASP A 27 -15.15 -3.60 3.34
N LEU A 28 -16.40 -4.05 3.53
CA LEU A 28 -17.45 -3.94 2.52
C LEU A 28 -17.87 -2.50 2.20
N ALA A 29 -17.40 -1.50 2.95
CA ALA A 29 -17.69 -0.09 2.65
C ALA A 29 -16.80 0.47 1.54
N GLN A 30 -15.66 -0.17 1.25
CA GLN A 30 -14.73 0.30 0.23
C GLN A 30 -15.38 0.29 -1.17
N THR A 31 -15.20 1.39 -1.89
CA THR A 31 -15.79 1.61 -3.21
C THR A 31 -15.02 0.90 -4.32
N ASP A 32 -13.70 0.73 -4.16
CA ASP A 32 -12.87 -0.05 -5.08
C ASP A 32 -11.64 -0.64 -4.36
N HIS A 33 -11.68 -1.94 -4.04
CA HIS A 33 -10.61 -2.62 -3.33
C HIS A 33 -9.33 -2.76 -4.16
N LEU A 34 -9.43 -3.02 -5.46
CA LEU A 34 -8.24 -3.20 -6.30
C LEU A 34 -7.51 -1.87 -6.49
N LYS A 35 -8.25 -0.79 -6.74
CA LYS A 35 -7.66 0.56 -6.77
C LYS A 35 -7.10 0.98 -5.42
N ALA A 36 -7.66 0.52 -4.29
CA ALA A 36 -7.10 0.79 -2.96
C ALA A 36 -5.70 0.18 -2.77
N TYR A 37 -5.47 -1.07 -3.21
CA TYR A 37 -4.12 -1.63 -3.29
C TYR A 37 -3.20 -0.82 -4.21
N GLY A 38 -3.75 -0.36 -5.34
CA GLY A 38 -3.07 0.56 -6.25
C GLY A 38 -2.62 1.87 -5.60
N ILE A 39 -3.47 2.49 -4.78
CA ILE A 39 -3.13 3.69 -4.00
C ILE A 39 -2.00 3.39 -3.02
N ALA A 40 -2.07 2.27 -2.30
CA ALA A 40 -1.03 1.89 -1.35
C ALA A 40 0.32 1.69 -2.06
N TYR A 41 0.34 0.96 -3.17
CA TYR A 41 1.52 0.79 -4.00
C TYR A 41 2.05 2.15 -4.50
N TRP A 42 1.19 2.97 -5.09
CA TRP A 42 1.55 4.28 -5.62
C TRP A 42 2.15 5.20 -4.54
N ALA A 43 1.56 5.26 -3.35
CA ALA A 43 2.10 6.07 -2.25
C ALA A 43 3.50 5.60 -1.85
N LEU A 44 3.76 4.28 -1.79
CA LEU A 44 5.10 3.74 -1.56
C LEU A 44 6.08 4.14 -2.69
N THR A 45 5.64 4.22 -3.96
CA THR A 45 6.52 4.73 -5.04
C THR A 45 6.88 6.20 -4.89
N LYS A 46 6.10 6.97 -4.11
CA LYS A 46 6.40 8.36 -3.75
C LYS A 46 7.27 8.48 -2.49
N GLY A 47 7.71 7.35 -1.93
CA GLY A 47 8.50 7.31 -0.70
C GLY A 47 7.68 7.62 0.55
N LEU A 48 6.35 7.48 0.48
CA LEU A 48 5.48 7.63 1.64
C LEU A 48 5.36 6.29 2.36
N GLU A 49 5.37 6.33 3.69
CA GLU A 49 5.20 5.15 4.53
C GLU A 49 3.72 4.86 4.77
N ILE A 50 3.39 3.56 4.85
CA ILE A 50 2.02 3.07 5.05
C ILE A 50 2.04 2.01 6.14
N ASP A 51 1.08 2.08 7.05
CA ASP A 51 0.75 1.00 7.97
C ASP A 51 -0.37 0.15 7.37
N TRP A 52 -0.08 -1.13 7.12
CA TRP A 52 -1.09 -2.13 6.79
C TRP A 52 -1.63 -2.72 8.09
N LEU A 53 -2.89 -2.44 8.38
CA LEU A 53 -3.60 -2.86 9.58
C LEU A 53 -4.26 -4.21 9.32
N LEU A 54 -3.53 -5.30 9.56
CA LEU A 54 -3.97 -6.67 9.29
C LEU A 54 -5.27 -6.97 10.04
N ASN A 55 -6.26 -7.49 9.31
CA ASN A 55 -7.60 -7.85 9.79
C ASN A 55 -8.44 -6.71 10.41
N PHE A 56 -7.90 -5.50 10.55
CA PHE A 56 -8.67 -4.32 10.92
C PHE A 56 -9.43 -3.79 9.70
N LYS A 57 -10.76 -3.79 9.78
CA LYS A 57 -11.65 -3.36 8.67
C LYS A 57 -11.21 -3.96 7.33
N GLY A 58 -11.02 -5.28 7.29
CA GLY A 58 -10.65 -6.01 6.07
C GLY A 58 -9.18 -5.88 5.63
N GLY A 59 -8.27 -5.38 6.49
CA GLY A 59 -6.87 -5.19 6.13
C GLY A 59 -6.58 -3.77 5.64
N SER A 60 -7.03 -2.77 6.39
CA SER A 60 -7.00 -1.36 6.00
C SER A 60 -5.59 -0.79 5.87
N PHE A 61 -5.44 0.27 5.08
CA PHE A 61 -4.19 1.04 5.00
C PHE A 61 -4.32 2.36 5.75
N MET A 62 -3.33 2.69 6.56
CA MET A 62 -3.26 3.97 7.27
C MET A 62 -1.93 4.67 6.97
N MET A 63 -1.97 5.97 6.70
CA MET A 63 -0.77 6.78 6.47
C MET A 63 -1.00 8.21 6.93
N ASP A 64 0.05 9.03 6.98
CA ASP A 64 -0.12 10.46 7.24
C ASP A 64 -1.04 11.11 6.20
N ALA A 65 -1.86 12.07 6.64
CA ALA A 65 -2.76 12.78 5.74
C ALA A 65 -1.94 13.71 4.84
N TYR A 66 -1.62 13.23 3.64
CA TYR A 66 -1.06 14.01 2.55
C TYR A 66 -2.14 14.36 1.54
N ASP A 67 -2.23 15.64 1.15
CA ASP A 67 -3.23 16.10 0.18
C ASP A 67 -3.12 15.39 -1.18
N ILE A 68 -1.89 15.02 -1.58
CA ILE A 68 -1.63 14.31 -2.83
C ILE A 68 -2.29 12.92 -2.82
N VAL A 69 -2.25 12.21 -1.67
CA VAL A 69 -2.89 10.89 -1.53
C VAL A 69 -4.40 11.05 -1.51
N ALA A 70 -4.93 11.99 -0.73
CA ALA A 70 -6.37 12.24 -0.69
C ALA A 70 -6.93 12.60 -2.07
N THR A 71 -6.16 13.33 -2.89
CA THR A 71 -6.52 13.68 -4.26
C THR A 71 -6.51 12.45 -5.15
N GLU A 72 -5.46 11.62 -5.08
CA GLU A 72 -5.35 10.40 -5.86
C GLU A 72 -6.49 9.41 -5.53
N CYS A 73 -6.84 9.24 -4.25
CA CYS A 73 -7.99 8.42 -3.84
C CYS A 73 -9.29 8.89 -4.51
N ARG A 74 -9.55 10.21 -4.53
CA ARG A 74 -10.76 10.76 -5.19
C ARG A 74 -10.75 10.50 -6.70
N VAL A 75 -9.59 10.68 -7.34
CA VAL A 75 -9.43 10.46 -8.80
C VAL A 75 -9.67 8.99 -9.15
N ARG A 76 -9.17 8.06 -8.33
CA ARG A 76 -9.32 6.62 -8.54
C ARG A 76 -10.60 6.01 -7.97
N GLY A 77 -11.48 6.83 -7.37
CA GLY A 77 -12.74 6.37 -6.80
C GLY A 77 -12.58 5.47 -5.56
N VAL A 78 -11.50 5.64 -4.81
CA VAL A 78 -11.22 4.88 -3.57
C VAL A 78 -11.76 5.62 -2.35
N LEU A 79 -12.55 4.93 -1.53
CA LEU A 79 -13.04 5.44 -0.26
C LEU A 79 -11.88 5.60 0.72
N PHE A 80 -11.80 6.75 1.35
CA PHE A 80 -10.90 7.04 2.46
C PHE A 80 -11.58 7.93 3.48
N THR A 81 -11.06 7.93 4.70
CA THR A 81 -11.47 8.85 5.77
C THR A 81 -10.24 9.55 6.33
N GLN A 82 -10.40 10.82 6.72
CA GLN A 82 -9.41 11.45 7.59
C GLN A 82 -9.73 11.06 9.03
N VAL A 83 -8.69 10.72 9.79
CA VAL A 83 -8.79 10.41 11.22
C VAL A 83 -7.87 11.33 11.99
N THR A 84 -8.36 11.80 13.13
CA THR A 84 -7.59 12.65 14.03
C THR A 84 -6.44 11.84 14.66
N PRO A 85 -5.41 12.51 15.20
CA PRO A 85 -4.33 11.83 15.91
C PRO A 85 -4.83 10.96 17.08
N ALA A 86 -5.88 11.41 17.78
CA ALA A 86 -6.49 10.67 18.88
C ALA A 86 -7.19 9.38 18.41
N GLU A 87 -7.95 9.46 17.31
CA GLU A 87 -8.61 8.29 16.71
C GLU A 87 -7.58 7.32 16.14
N ALA A 88 -6.53 7.81 15.46
CA ALA A 88 -5.45 6.97 14.95
C ALA A 88 -4.77 6.18 16.09
N ALA A 89 -4.46 6.86 17.21
CA ALA A 89 -3.88 6.20 18.39
C ALA A 89 -4.81 5.12 18.97
N GLN A 90 -6.12 5.36 18.99
CA GLN A 90 -7.10 4.36 19.41
C GLN A 90 -7.14 3.15 18.47
N ILE A 91 -7.10 3.39 17.15
CA ILE A 91 -7.05 2.32 16.15
C ILE A 91 -5.77 1.49 16.34
N TYR A 92 -4.59 2.12 16.42
CA TYR A 92 -3.36 1.36 16.65
C TYR A 92 -3.41 0.56 17.95
N ALA A 93 -3.92 1.16 19.03
CA ALA A 93 -4.07 0.46 20.30
C ALA A 93 -5.03 -0.73 20.21
N GLU A 94 -6.10 -0.66 19.41
CA GLU A 94 -7.00 -1.78 19.14
C GLU A 94 -6.31 -2.89 18.33
N VAL A 95 -5.63 -2.51 17.24
CA VAL A 95 -4.96 -3.45 16.32
C VAL A 95 -3.83 -4.21 17.01
N GLN A 96 -3.16 -3.59 17.99
CA GLN A 96 -2.04 -4.20 18.72
C GLN A 96 -2.46 -4.93 20.01
N ARG A 97 -3.76 -5.15 20.25
CA ARG A 97 -4.21 -5.91 21.41
C ARG A 97 -3.81 -7.38 21.28
N GLU A 98 -3.31 -7.95 22.38
CA GLU A 98 -2.92 -9.38 22.41
C GLU A 98 -4.10 -10.36 22.30
N ASP A 99 -5.33 -9.91 22.55
CA ASP A 99 -6.53 -10.76 22.57
C ASP A 99 -7.34 -10.74 21.26
N ASN A 100 -6.76 -10.24 20.16
CA ASN A 100 -7.34 -10.31 18.83
C ASN A 100 -6.35 -10.89 17.80
N ASN A 101 -6.83 -11.11 16.59
CA ASN A 101 -6.01 -11.59 15.46
C ASN A 101 -5.74 -10.44 14.49
N MET A 102 -5.18 -9.34 15.00
CA MET A 102 -4.80 -8.16 14.20
C MET A 102 -3.33 -7.82 14.44
N ASP A 103 -2.73 -7.07 13.52
CA ASP A 103 -1.36 -6.58 13.66
C ASP A 103 -1.11 -5.37 12.75
N VAL A 104 -0.04 -4.63 13.01
CA VAL A 104 0.39 -3.49 12.20
C VAL A 104 1.69 -3.85 11.46
N VAL A 105 1.64 -3.86 10.14
CA VAL A 105 2.83 -4.03 9.30
C VAL A 105 3.17 -2.71 8.62
N ARG A 106 4.33 -2.14 8.96
CA ARG A 106 4.87 -0.95 8.28
C ARG A 106 5.45 -1.32 6.92
N LEU A 107 5.02 -0.60 5.90
CA LEU A 107 5.51 -0.67 4.53
C LEU A 107 6.23 0.65 4.19
N GLU A 108 7.48 0.55 3.73
CA GLU A 108 8.35 1.71 3.51
C GLU A 108 8.77 1.87 2.03
N LYS A 109 8.66 0.79 1.25
CA LYS A 109 9.13 0.74 -0.14
C LYS A 109 8.16 -0.07 -0.99
N ALA A 110 7.91 0.40 -2.21
CA ALA A 110 7.14 -0.34 -3.20
C ALA A 110 7.94 -1.57 -3.67
N PRO A 111 7.35 -2.78 -3.65
CA PRO A 111 8.03 -3.97 -4.13
C PRO A 111 8.21 -3.93 -5.65
N LYS A 112 9.33 -4.46 -6.13
CA LYS A 112 9.48 -4.85 -7.53
C LYS A 112 8.77 -6.19 -7.74
N VAL A 113 7.78 -6.19 -8.62
CA VAL A 113 6.94 -7.36 -8.91
C VAL A 113 7.34 -7.96 -10.25
N ALA A 114 7.54 -9.27 -10.28
CA ALA A 114 7.64 -10.04 -11.51
C ALA A 114 6.45 -10.97 -11.65
N VAL A 115 6.01 -11.18 -12.88
CA VAL A 115 5.02 -12.18 -13.25
C VAL A 115 5.67 -13.16 -14.22
N TYR A 116 5.70 -14.44 -13.84
CA TYR A 116 6.19 -15.51 -14.69
C TYR A 116 5.11 -15.91 -15.71
N VAL A 117 5.33 -15.58 -16.99
CA VAL A 117 4.37 -15.80 -18.08
C VAL A 117 5.07 -16.10 -19.41
N PRO A 118 4.52 -17.00 -20.25
CA PRO A 118 5.14 -17.40 -21.51
C PRO A 118 5.10 -16.30 -22.57
N PRO A 119 6.02 -16.31 -23.54
CA PRO A 119 5.91 -15.48 -24.74
C PRO A 119 4.58 -15.76 -25.47
N GLY A 120 3.86 -14.70 -25.87
CA GLY A 120 2.56 -14.83 -26.55
C GLY A 120 1.34 -14.88 -25.62
N PHE A 121 1.54 -14.81 -24.30
CA PHE A 121 0.50 -14.71 -23.29
C PHE A 121 -0.43 -13.50 -23.50
N HIS A 122 -1.76 -13.72 -23.44
CA HIS A 122 -2.74 -12.65 -23.54
C HIS A 122 -3.20 -12.15 -22.16
N PRO A 123 -3.50 -10.85 -21.98
CA PRO A 123 -3.84 -10.28 -20.67
C PRO A 123 -5.00 -10.97 -19.93
N TRP A 124 -5.98 -11.55 -20.65
CA TRP A 124 -7.14 -12.21 -20.04
C TRP A 124 -6.87 -13.64 -19.55
N ASP A 125 -5.69 -14.19 -19.85
CA ASP A 125 -5.33 -15.55 -19.45
C ASP A 125 -4.95 -15.62 -17.95
N ASP A 126 -4.65 -14.49 -17.29
CA ASP A 126 -4.28 -14.45 -15.86
C ASP A 126 -5.00 -13.32 -15.12
N ALA A 127 -5.83 -13.72 -14.16
CA ALA A 127 -6.55 -12.80 -13.30
C ALA A 127 -5.62 -11.88 -12.48
N VAL A 128 -4.40 -12.33 -12.14
CA VAL A 128 -3.46 -11.51 -11.38
C VAL A 128 -2.91 -10.38 -12.23
N THR A 129 -2.48 -10.64 -13.47
CA THR A 129 -2.10 -9.54 -14.38
C THR A 129 -3.22 -8.54 -14.60
N LEU A 130 -4.46 -8.99 -14.82
CA LEU A 130 -5.63 -8.08 -14.92
C LEU A 130 -5.82 -7.24 -13.66
N ALA A 131 -5.67 -7.84 -12.48
CA ALA A 131 -5.80 -7.12 -11.21
C ALA A 131 -4.68 -6.09 -11.02
N LEU A 132 -3.43 -6.43 -11.37
CA LEU A 132 -2.29 -5.51 -11.30
C LEU A 132 -2.45 -4.34 -12.28
N GLU A 133 -2.84 -4.63 -13.53
CA GLU A 133 -3.11 -3.61 -14.54
C GLU A 133 -4.26 -2.68 -14.10
N PHE A 134 -5.36 -3.26 -13.61
CA PHE A 134 -6.49 -2.48 -13.11
C PHE A 134 -6.11 -1.63 -11.89
N ALA A 135 -5.31 -2.17 -10.96
CA ALA A 135 -4.79 -1.43 -9.81
C ALA A 135 -3.69 -0.42 -10.17
N GLU A 136 -3.19 -0.43 -11.40
CA GLU A 136 -2.03 0.35 -11.86
C GLU A 136 -0.74 0.05 -11.05
N ILE A 137 -0.53 -1.22 -10.71
CA ILE A 137 0.68 -1.72 -10.08
C ILE A 137 1.64 -2.19 -11.16
N SER A 138 2.84 -1.62 -11.23
CA SER A 138 3.85 -2.02 -12.22
C SER A 138 4.46 -3.37 -11.90
N TYR A 139 4.63 -4.18 -12.94
CA TYR A 139 5.31 -5.46 -12.87
C TYR A 139 6.08 -5.72 -14.17
N ASP A 140 7.11 -6.56 -14.08
CA ASP A 140 7.83 -7.07 -15.24
C ASP A 140 7.36 -8.49 -15.57
N LYS A 141 7.38 -8.83 -16.86
CA LYS A 141 7.14 -10.21 -17.31
C LYS A 141 8.48 -10.93 -17.40
N VAL A 142 8.55 -12.13 -16.85
CA VAL A 142 9.74 -12.99 -16.89
C VAL A 142 9.37 -14.38 -17.41
N TRP A 143 10.28 -15.00 -18.17
CA TRP A 143 10.14 -16.40 -18.60
C TRP A 143 11.45 -17.17 -18.40
N ASP A 144 11.53 -18.38 -18.95
CA ASP A 144 12.68 -19.28 -18.89
C ASP A 144 14.01 -18.57 -19.16
N ASP A 145 14.11 -17.75 -20.21
CA ASP A 145 15.35 -17.06 -20.57
C ASP A 145 15.82 -16.09 -19.47
N GLU A 146 14.92 -15.30 -18.89
CA GLU A 146 15.22 -14.41 -17.76
C GLU A 146 15.58 -15.17 -16.48
N VAL A 147 14.88 -16.29 -16.22
CA VAL A 147 15.14 -17.14 -15.05
C VAL A 147 16.52 -17.80 -15.17
N MET A 148 16.84 -18.36 -16.33
CA MET A 148 18.13 -19.00 -16.62
C MET A 148 19.28 -18.00 -16.64
N ALA A 149 18.99 -16.72 -16.86
CA ALA A 149 19.93 -15.62 -16.74
C ALA A 149 20.08 -15.06 -15.31
N ASP A 150 19.49 -15.72 -14.29
CA ASP A 150 19.58 -15.36 -12.87
C ASP A 150 19.03 -13.95 -12.54
N LYS A 151 17.97 -13.52 -13.23
CA LYS A 151 17.34 -12.21 -13.00
C LYS A 151 16.34 -12.19 -11.83
N LEU A 152 15.92 -13.34 -11.31
CA LEU A 152 14.91 -13.41 -10.24
C LEU A 152 15.29 -12.65 -8.95
N PRO A 153 16.57 -12.63 -8.51
CA PRO A 153 16.98 -11.85 -7.34
C PRO A 153 16.78 -10.32 -7.47
N GLU A 154 16.50 -9.80 -8.65
CA GLU A 154 16.21 -8.38 -8.87
C GLU A 154 14.81 -7.96 -8.40
N TYR A 155 13.93 -8.93 -8.12
CA TYR A 155 12.53 -8.73 -7.76
C TYR A 155 12.28 -9.08 -6.30
N ASP A 156 11.37 -8.34 -5.68
CA ASP A 156 10.95 -8.61 -4.32
C ASP A 156 9.88 -9.73 -4.33
N TRP A 157 8.92 -9.65 -5.26
CA TRP A 157 7.76 -10.56 -5.34
C TRP A 157 7.67 -11.20 -6.72
N LEU A 158 7.33 -12.49 -6.76
CA LEU A 158 7.14 -13.26 -8.00
C LEU A 158 5.75 -13.92 -7.99
N HIS A 159 4.91 -13.58 -8.97
CA HIS A 159 3.70 -14.34 -9.26
C HIS A 159 4.01 -15.44 -10.27
N LEU A 160 3.56 -16.66 -9.95
CA LEU A 160 3.66 -17.82 -10.81
C LEU A 160 2.28 -18.14 -11.35
N HIS A 161 2.06 -17.96 -12.65
CA HIS A 161 0.78 -18.32 -13.25
C HIS A 161 0.61 -19.85 -13.24
N HIS A 162 -0.45 -20.34 -12.59
CA HIS A 162 -0.58 -21.75 -12.18
C HIS A 162 -0.90 -22.72 -13.34
N GLU A 163 -1.28 -22.23 -14.53
CA GLU A 163 -1.58 -23.12 -15.67
C GLU A 163 -0.30 -23.66 -16.34
N ASP A 164 0.82 -22.95 -16.23
CA ASP A 164 2.05 -23.29 -16.97
C ASP A 164 2.81 -24.50 -16.40
N PHE A 165 2.59 -24.88 -15.13
CA PHE A 165 3.35 -25.95 -14.47
C PHE A 165 2.94 -27.37 -14.84
N THR A 166 1.76 -27.55 -15.44
CA THR A 166 1.24 -28.91 -15.74
C THR A 166 1.42 -29.33 -17.18
N GLY A 167 1.81 -28.40 -18.07
CA GLY A 167 1.82 -28.63 -19.52
C GLY A 167 0.44 -28.92 -20.11
N GLN A 168 -0.64 -28.69 -19.36
CA GLN A 168 -2.01 -28.83 -19.83
C GLN A 168 -2.46 -27.50 -20.42
N TYR A 169 -2.99 -27.54 -21.64
CA TYR A 169 -3.69 -26.38 -22.19
C TYR A 169 -4.92 -26.08 -21.31
N GLY A 170 -5.19 -24.79 -21.08
CA GLY A 170 -6.33 -24.35 -20.28
C GLY A 170 -7.66 -24.95 -20.76
N LYS A 171 -8.71 -24.86 -19.93
CA LYS A 171 -10.04 -25.47 -20.18
C LYS A 171 -10.70 -25.08 -21.50
N PHE A 172 -10.19 -24.07 -22.19
CA PHE A 172 -10.67 -23.62 -23.50
C PHE A 172 -10.21 -24.51 -24.67
N TYR A 173 -9.26 -25.44 -24.44
CA TYR A 173 -8.75 -26.38 -25.42
C TYR A 173 -9.03 -27.86 -25.07
N ALA A 174 -9.73 -28.13 -23.97
CA ALA A 174 -10.09 -29.47 -23.51
C ALA A 174 -11.49 -29.90 -24.01
#